data_AF-A0A3P7LNZ0-F1
#
_entry.id   AF-A0A3P7LNZ0-F1
#
_cell.length_a   1.000
_cell.length_b   1.000
_cell.length_c   1.000
_cell.angle_alpha   90.00
_cell.angle_beta   90.00
_cell.angle_gamma   90.00
#
_symmetry.space_group_name_H-M   'P 1'
#
loop_
_entity.id
_entity.type
_entity.pdbx_description
1 polymer ?
#
loop_
_entity_poly.entity_id
_entity_poly.type
_entity_poly.pdbx_seq_one_letter_code
_entity_poly.pdbx_strand_id
1 'polypeptide(L)'
;MASVNKRLGVSGEPTTEPTTPLVMKYYDKDAKSRQEIRNALRNNEYLKNLDAVQLQEIVSCMYEYSIKEGCYIIREGEDGNHLYVAAGKREQRPLPTILLSRL
;
A
#
# COMPACT_ATOMS: atom_id res chain seq x y z
N MET A 1 -28.67 -16.52 -24.47
CA MET A 1 -28.95 -16.46 -23.02
C MET A 1 -27.96 -15.49 -22.40
N ALA A 2 -28.40 -14.29 -21.99
CA ALA A 2 -27.51 -13.33 -21.36
C ALA A 2 -27.11 -13.83 -19.96
N SER A 3 -25.82 -13.97 -19.70
CA SER A 3 -25.30 -14.29 -18.37
C SER A 3 -25.66 -13.14 -17.42
N VAL A 4 -26.55 -13.40 -16.46
CA VAL A 4 -26.85 -12.44 -15.38
C VAL A 4 -25.65 -12.44 -14.45
N ASN A 5 -24.89 -11.34 -14.45
CA ASN A 5 -23.79 -11.15 -13.50
C ASN A 5 -24.36 -11.02 -12.08
N LYS A 6 -24.10 -12.03 -11.24
CA LYS A 6 -24.46 -12.00 -9.82
C LYS A 6 -23.52 -11.04 -9.09
N ARG A 7 -24.07 -10.10 -8.32
CA ARG A 7 -23.30 -9.22 -7.42
C ARG A 7 -23.06 -9.98 -6.12
N LEU A 8 -21.81 -10.42 -5.91
CA LEU A 8 -21.41 -11.03 -4.64
C LEU A 8 -20.97 -9.92 -3.67
N GLY A 9 -21.32 -10.08 -2.39
CA GLY A 9 -20.85 -9.18 -1.34
C GLY A 9 -19.41 -9.48 -0.95
N VAL A 10 -18.73 -8.49 -0.38
CA VAL A 10 -17.39 -8.61 0.20
C VAL A 10 -17.46 -8.08 1.63
N SER A 11 -16.76 -8.73 2.56
CA SER A 11 -16.69 -8.35 3.98
C SER A 11 -15.24 -8.37 4.44
N GLY A 12 -14.86 -7.38 5.25
CA GLY A 12 -13.54 -7.32 5.89
C GLY A 12 -13.55 -8.00 7.25
N GLU A 13 -12.36 -8.26 7.78
CA GLU A 13 -12.20 -8.77 9.14
C GLU A 13 -12.67 -7.74 10.19
N PRO A 14 -13.28 -8.17 11.30
CA PRO A 14 -13.66 -7.27 12.37
C PRO A 14 -12.41 -6.76 13.08
N THR A 15 -12.38 -5.45 13.38
CA THR A 15 -11.36 -4.86 14.25
C THR A 15 -11.54 -5.42 15.66
N THR A 16 -10.76 -6.45 16.00
CA THR A 16 -10.69 -6.97 17.38
C THR A 16 -9.60 -6.23 18.12
N GLU A 17 -9.82 -5.97 19.41
CA GLU A 17 -8.75 -5.47 20.25
C GLU A 17 -7.62 -6.50 20.20
N PRO A 18 -6.43 -6.11 19.70
CA PRO A 18 -5.38 -7.06 19.45
C PRO A 18 -4.91 -7.60 20.81
N THR A 19 -4.91 -8.93 20.95
CA THR A 19 -4.49 -9.61 22.19
C THR A 19 -3.02 -9.27 22.55
N THR A 20 -2.27 -8.79 21.56
CA THR A 20 -0.92 -8.27 21.70
C THR A 20 -0.89 -6.77 21.38
N PRO A 21 -0.16 -5.93 22.14
CA PRO A 21 0.04 -4.54 21.79
C PRO A 21 0.55 -4.39 20.35
N LEU A 22 -0.11 -3.54 19.56
CA LEU A 22 0.33 -3.23 18.19
C LEU A 22 1.63 -2.44 18.27
N VAL A 23 2.74 -3.09 17.98
CA VAL A 23 4.03 -2.43 17.86
C VAL A 23 4.18 -1.93 16.42
N MET A 24 3.88 -0.66 16.21
CA MET A 24 4.19 0.00 14.94
C MET A 24 5.70 0.08 14.75
N LYS A 25 6.18 -0.42 13.61
CA LYS A 25 7.60 -0.35 13.25
C LYS A 25 7.83 0.85 12.34
N TYR A 26 8.71 1.74 12.77
CA TYR A 26 9.08 2.94 12.04
C TYR A 26 10.38 2.75 11.27
N TYR A 27 10.48 3.39 10.11
CA TYR A 27 11.65 3.33 9.23
C TYR A 27 12.11 4.73 8.83
N ASP A 28 13.40 4.98 8.99
CA ASP A 28 14.02 6.21 8.55
C ASP A 28 14.03 6.30 7.02
N LYS A 29 13.79 7.51 6.53
CA LYS A 29 13.67 7.86 5.12
C LYS A 29 14.18 9.27 4.93
N ASP A 30 14.78 9.54 3.78
CA ASP A 30 15.18 10.90 3.44
C ASP A 30 13.95 11.82 3.22
N ALA A 31 14.20 13.12 3.18
CA ALA A 31 13.14 14.11 3.01
C ALA A 31 12.42 13.95 1.66
N LYS A 32 13.14 13.51 0.63
CA LYS A 32 12.62 13.33 -0.73
C LYS A 32 11.60 12.19 -0.79
N SER A 33 11.97 10.99 -0.36
CA SER A 33 11.08 9.82 -0.33
C SER A 33 9.87 10.05 0.57
N ARG A 34 10.05 10.72 1.73
CA ARG A 34 8.93 11.11 2.59
C ARG A 34 7.93 11.99 1.85
N GLN A 35 8.40 12.96 1.07
CA GLN A 35 7.54 13.85 0.31
C GLN A 35 6.84 13.14 -0.85
N GLU A 36 7.55 12.27 -1.58
CA GLU A 36 6.99 11.49 -2.69
C GLU A 36 5.87 10.55 -2.21
N ILE A 37 6.09 9.81 -1.12
CA ILE A 37 5.06 8.96 -0.51
C ILE A 37 3.87 9.79 -0.07
N ARG A 38 4.12 10.90 0.65
CA ARG A 38 3.05 11.77 1.14
C ARG A 38 2.17 12.29 -0.01
N ASN A 39 2.79 12.70 -1.11
CA ASN A 39 2.08 13.15 -2.30
C ASN A 39 1.27 12.01 -2.93
N ALA A 40 1.83 10.79 -3.03
CA ALA A 40 1.13 9.64 -3.55
C ALA A 40 -0.13 9.29 -2.74
N LEU A 41 -0.03 9.31 -1.41
CA LEU A 41 -1.16 9.04 -0.52
C LEU A 41 -2.23 10.13 -0.62
N ARG A 42 -1.85 11.41 -0.67
CA ARG A 42 -2.81 12.52 -0.79
C ARG A 42 -3.52 12.58 -2.13
N ASN A 43 -2.85 12.15 -3.20
CA ASN A 43 -3.43 12.13 -4.54
C ASN A 43 -4.32 10.89 -4.76
N ASN A 44 -4.33 9.93 -3.84
CA ASN A 44 -5.18 8.75 -3.92
C ASN A 44 -6.60 9.05 -3.39
N GLU A 45 -7.62 8.72 -4.16
CA GLU A 45 -9.01 9.04 -3.81
C GLU A 45 -9.49 8.38 -2.50
N TYR A 46 -8.96 7.20 -2.19
CA TYR A 46 -9.30 6.44 -0.99
C TYR A 46 -8.54 6.92 0.26
N LEU A 47 -7.40 7.59 0.10
CA LEU A 47 -6.48 7.96 1.19
C LEU A 47 -6.34 9.49 1.39
N LYS A 48 -6.91 10.31 0.51
CA LYS A 48 -6.79 11.78 0.56
C LYS A 48 -7.35 12.44 1.83
N ASN A 49 -8.24 11.75 2.55
CA ASN A 49 -8.92 12.28 3.74
C ASN A 49 -8.22 11.93 5.06
N LEU A 50 -7.03 11.32 5.02
CA LEU A 50 -6.22 11.10 6.21
C LEU A 50 -5.76 12.43 6.81
N ASP A 51 -5.87 12.55 8.13
CA ASP A 51 -5.33 13.73 8.82
C ASP A 51 -3.79 13.75 8.79
N ALA A 52 -3.20 14.87 9.23
CA ALA A 52 -1.76 15.06 9.16
C ALA A 52 -0.97 14.06 10.02
N VAL A 53 -1.53 13.63 11.16
CA VAL A 53 -0.91 12.70 12.09
C VAL A 53 -0.95 11.29 11.51
N GLN A 54 -2.13 10.82 11.08
CA GLN A 54 -2.31 9.52 10.43
C GLN A 54 -1.42 9.38 9.18
N LEU A 55 -1.40 10.42 8.35
CA LEU A 55 -0.56 10.45 7.16
C LEU A 55 0.93 10.36 7.52
N GLN A 56 1.36 11.06 8.58
CA GLN A 56 2.73 10.98 9.06
C GLN A 56 3.07 9.60 9.61
N GLU A 57 2.16 8.97 10.35
CA GLU A 57 2.34 7.61 10.86
C GLU A 57 2.49 6.60 9.73
N ILE A 58 1.59 6.62 8.74
CA ILE A 58 1.66 5.73 7.57
C ILE A 58 2.97 5.91 6.82
N VAL A 59 3.36 7.16 6.51
CA VAL A 59 4.65 7.45 5.84
C VAL A 59 5.83 6.93 6.65
N SER A 60 5.76 7.00 7.98
CA SER A 60 6.84 6.55 8.87
C SER A 60 6.91 5.03 8.97
N CYS A 61 5.78 4.33 8.89
CA CYS A 61 5.68 2.87 8.94
C CYS A 61 5.95 2.17 7.59
N MET A 62 5.84 2.88 6.46
CA MET A 62 6.28 2.36 5.16
C MET A 62 7.77 2.01 5.15
N TYR A 63 8.21 1.06 4.33
CA TYR A 63 9.60 0.62 4.24
C TYR A 63 9.96 0.28 2.79
N GLU A 64 11.23 0.35 2.43
CA GLU A 64 11.64 0.01 1.06
C GLU A 64 11.53 -1.50 0.80
N TYR A 65 11.02 -1.87 -0.38
CA TYR A 65 11.01 -3.24 -0.87
C TYR A 65 11.57 -3.31 -2.28
N SER A 66 12.65 -4.08 -2.40
CA SER A 66 13.36 -4.31 -3.65
C SER A 66 13.01 -5.68 -4.21
N ILE A 67 12.77 -5.72 -5.51
CA ILE A 67 12.33 -6.91 -6.23
C ILE A 67 13.31 -7.15 -7.36
N LYS A 68 13.67 -8.42 -7.57
CA LYS A 68 14.54 -8.83 -8.67
C LYS A 68 13.83 -8.65 -10.01
N GLU A 69 14.60 -8.36 -11.04
CA GLU A 69 14.09 -8.31 -12.40
C GLU A 69 13.37 -9.61 -12.77
N GLY A 70 12.23 -9.50 -13.46
CA GLY A 70 11.39 -10.63 -13.85
C GLY A 70 10.53 -11.22 -12.74
N CYS A 71 10.55 -10.68 -11.52
CA CYS A 71 9.65 -11.08 -10.44
C CYS A 71 8.36 -10.24 -10.40
N TYR A 72 7.29 -10.84 -9.89
CA TYR A 72 5.97 -10.21 -9.73
C TYR A 72 5.76 -9.76 -8.28
N ILE A 73 5.14 -8.59 -8.12
CA ILE A 73 4.80 -8.00 -6.81
C ILE A 73 3.43 -8.49 -6.34
N ILE A 74 2.48 -8.51 -7.29
CA ILE A 74 1.10 -8.91 -7.12
C ILE A 74 0.82 -9.89 -8.25
N ARG A 75 0.19 -11.02 -7.95
CA ARG A 75 -0.30 -11.97 -8.97
C ARG A 75 -1.81 -12.00 -8.97
N GLU A 76 -2.38 -12.15 -10.15
CA GLU A 76 -3.82 -12.30 -10.29
C GLU A 76 -4.30 -13.57 -9.58
N GLY A 77 -5.39 -13.45 -8.83
CA GLY A 77 -5.94 -14.54 -8.03
C GLY A 77 -5.32 -14.69 -6.63
N GLU A 78 -4.33 -13.88 -6.26
CA GLU A 78 -3.80 -13.82 -4.89
C GLU A 78 -4.54 -12.76 -4.05
N ASP A 79 -4.66 -13.03 -2.74
CA ASP A 79 -5.25 -12.09 -1.79
C ASP A 79 -4.41 -10.82 -1.63
N GLY A 80 -5.08 -9.67 -1.65
CA GLY A 80 -4.45 -8.35 -1.56
C GLY A 80 -4.46 -7.79 -0.14
N ASN A 81 -3.34 -7.89 0.58
CA ASN A 81 -3.24 -7.45 1.99
C ASN A 81 -2.22 -6.31 2.19
N HIS A 82 -1.65 -5.77 1.11
CA HIS A 82 -0.56 -4.80 1.18
C HIS A 82 -0.80 -3.60 0.28
N LEU A 83 -0.30 -2.44 0.71
CA LEU A 83 -0.32 -1.20 -0.06
C LEU A 83 1.09 -0.80 -0.50
N TYR A 84 1.19 -0.38 -1.76
CA TYR A 84 2.43 -0.13 -2.48
C TYR A 84 2.46 1.29 -3.05
N VAL A 85 3.57 2.00 -2.92
CA VAL A 85 3.84 3.26 -3.63
C VAL A 85 5.08 3.11 -4.51
N ALA A 86 4.87 3.15 -5.82
CA ALA A 86 5.94 3.04 -6.81
C ALA A 86 6.51 4.43 -7.17
N ALA A 87 7.83 4.55 -7.14
CA ALA A 87 8.55 5.73 -7.61
C ALA A 87 9.22 5.40 -8.95
N GLY A 88 8.50 5.51 -10.07
CA GLY A 88 9.03 5.14 -11.38
C GLY A 88 8.29 5.78 -12.55
N LYS A 89 9.04 6.24 -13.56
CA LYS A 89 8.49 6.71 -14.85
C LYS A 89 7.84 5.52 -15.56
N ARG A 90 6.67 5.76 -16.16
CA ARG A 90 5.87 4.77 -16.89
C ARG A 90 6.71 4.10 -17.99
N GLU A 91 7.19 2.90 -17.72
CA GLU A 91 7.57 1.92 -18.73
C GLU A 91 6.76 0.66 -18.43
N GLN A 92 5.99 0.18 -19.40
CA GLN A 92 5.22 -1.05 -19.25
C GLN A 92 6.20 -2.24 -19.22
N ARG A 93 6.67 -2.59 -18.00
CA ARG A 93 7.54 -3.70 -17.53
C ARG A 93 8.96 -3.29 -17.11
N PRO A 94 9.57 -4.00 -16.13
CA PRO A 94 9.16 -4.15 -14.73
C PRO A 94 9.80 -3.02 -13.88
N LEU A 95 9.02 -2.31 -13.06
CA LEU A 95 9.53 -1.14 -12.33
C LEU A 95 10.30 -1.55 -11.06
N PRO A 96 11.51 -0.99 -10.83
CA PRO A 96 12.27 -1.17 -9.60
C PRO A 96 11.77 -0.24 -8.48
N THR A 97 12.00 -0.68 -7.25
CA THR A 97 11.88 0.02 -5.97
C THR A 97 10.50 0.58 -5.62
N ILE A 98 9.81 -0.14 -4.74
CA ILE A 98 8.52 0.26 -4.16
C ILE A 98 8.68 0.38 -2.65
N LEU A 99 8.25 1.51 -2.08
CA LEU A 99 8.07 1.64 -0.64
C LEU A 99 6.75 0.94 -0.26
N LEU A 100 6.88 -0.13 0.52
CA LEU A 100 5.88 -1.10 0.95
C LEU A 100 5.38 -0.75 2.36
N SER A 101 4.07 -0.77 2.58
CA SER A 101 3.46 -0.68 3.92
C SER A 101 2.68 -1.95 4.24
N ARG A 102 2.92 -2.48 5.44
CA ARG A 102 2.01 -3.38 6.15
C ARG A 102 1.25 -2.49 7.16
N LEU A 103 -0.06 -2.34 6.96
CA LEU A 103 -0.96 -1.96 8.05
C LEU A 103 -1.29 -3.23 8.85
#